data_AF-A0A6B2T7K6-F1
#
_entry.id   AF-A0A6B2T7K6-F1
#
_cell.length_a   1.000
_cell.length_b   1.000
_cell.length_c   1.000
_cell.angle_alpha   90.00
_cell.angle_beta   90.00
_cell.angle_gamma   90.00
#
_symmetry.space_group_name_H-M   'P 1'
#
loop_
_entity.id
_entity.type
_entity.pdbx_description
1 polymer ?
#
loop_
_entity_poly.entity_id
_entity_poly.type
_entity_poly.pdbx_seq_one_letter_code
_entity_poly.pdbx_strand_id
1 'polypeptide(L)'
;MEALAAEAGITVRTVRFYRERGLIPPPRREGRIAWYDEHHLARLRTIAALLERGHTLNGIAELADAFDKGRDVGELLGLGEPTEEQPVRLTPEELADHFAGEVTPENLVAALDLGYLGTDGDELVHISRRLLDASSTLVRKGVPLAAVLEAGQRVREHADALAELFITVMRTHTPDTADVDIDQLRPLAKSVVEAELSMALDRRLKES
;
A
#
# COMPACT_ATOMS: atom_id res chain seq x y z
N MET A 1 -17.51 -20.05 -16.16
CA MET A 1 -18.31 -19.32 -15.14
C MET A 1 -19.01 -20.28 -14.19
N GLU A 2 -19.73 -21.31 -14.66
CA GLU A 2 -20.37 -22.31 -13.77
C GLU A 2 -19.35 -23.01 -12.85
N ALA A 3 -18.24 -23.50 -13.41
CA ALA A 3 -17.15 -24.09 -12.64
C ALA A 3 -16.58 -23.13 -11.58
N LEU A 4 -16.25 -21.89 -11.98
CA LEU A 4 -15.78 -20.84 -11.08
C LEU A 4 -16.76 -20.57 -9.93
N ALA A 5 -18.05 -20.48 -10.22
CA ALA A 5 -19.09 -20.22 -9.22
C ALA A 5 -19.17 -21.37 -8.21
N ALA A 6 -19.15 -22.62 -8.70
CA ALA A 6 -19.15 -23.82 -7.86
C ALA A 6 -17.90 -23.87 -6.95
N GLU A 7 -16.73 -23.56 -7.49
CA GLU A 7 -15.45 -23.62 -6.77
C GLU A 7 -15.28 -22.47 -5.76
N ALA A 8 -15.90 -21.32 -6.03
CA ALA A 8 -16.00 -20.20 -5.10
C ALA A 8 -17.16 -20.35 -4.09
N GLY A 9 -17.98 -21.40 -4.19
CA GLY A 9 -19.12 -21.63 -3.29
C GLY A 9 -20.26 -20.62 -3.43
N ILE A 10 -20.39 -19.95 -4.60
CA ILE A 10 -21.41 -18.92 -4.85
C ILE A 10 -22.21 -19.19 -6.11
N THR A 11 -23.29 -18.44 -6.34
CA THR A 11 -24.12 -18.63 -7.53
C THR A 11 -23.51 -17.96 -8.77
N VAL A 12 -23.80 -18.49 -9.96
CA VAL A 12 -23.46 -17.85 -11.25
C VAL A 12 -24.02 -16.43 -11.34
N ARG A 13 -25.20 -16.20 -10.74
CA ARG A 13 -25.81 -14.87 -10.64
C ARG A 13 -24.93 -13.91 -9.82
N THR A 14 -24.38 -14.37 -8.71
CA THR A 14 -23.46 -13.60 -7.85
C THR A 14 -22.16 -13.26 -8.60
N VAL A 15 -21.55 -14.23 -9.30
CA VAL A 15 -20.35 -14.00 -10.12
C VAL A 15 -20.61 -12.95 -11.21
N ARG A 16 -21.78 -13.04 -11.88
CA ARG A 16 -22.18 -12.06 -12.91
C ARG A 16 -22.35 -10.66 -12.31
N PHE A 17 -23.01 -10.58 -11.17
CA PHE A 17 -23.25 -9.34 -10.44
C PHE A 17 -21.94 -8.67 -9.97
N TYR A 18 -20.95 -9.45 -9.50
CA TYR A 18 -19.63 -8.91 -9.15
C TYR A 18 -18.87 -8.40 -10.37
N ARG A 19 -18.88 -9.14 -11.48
CA ARG A 19 -18.27 -8.67 -12.74
C ARG A 19 -18.91 -7.37 -13.25
N GLU A 20 -20.24 -7.25 -13.19
CA GLU A 20 -20.96 -6.02 -13.58
C GLU A 20 -20.62 -4.82 -12.69
N ARG A 21 -20.18 -5.06 -11.45
CA ARG A 21 -19.68 -4.05 -10.51
C ARG A 21 -18.18 -3.77 -10.61
N GLY A 22 -17.46 -4.40 -11.55
CA GLY A 22 -16.01 -4.24 -11.68
C GLY A 22 -15.19 -4.94 -10.59
N LEU A 23 -15.82 -5.78 -9.76
CA LEU A 23 -15.14 -6.51 -8.68
C LEU A 23 -14.29 -7.70 -9.16
N ILE A 24 -14.49 -8.12 -10.40
CA ILE A 24 -13.77 -9.22 -11.03
C ILE A 24 -13.41 -8.77 -12.44
N PRO A 25 -12.15 -8.93 -12.88
CA PRO A 25 -11.74 -8.58 -14.22
C PRO A 25 -12.54 -9.34 -15.27
N PRO A 26 -12.64 -8.81 -16.50
CA PRO A 26 -13.31 -9.51 -17.58
C PRO A 26 -12.56 -10.81 -17.92
N PRO A 27 -13.28 -11.91 -18.19
CA PRO A 27 -12.65 -13.18 -18.55
C PRO A 27 -11.93 -13.08 -19.89
N ARG A 28 -10.88 -13.88 -20.07
CA ARG A 28 -10.26 -14.07 -21.39
C ARG A 28 -11.26 -14.74 -22.33
N ARG A 29 -11.38 -14.21 -23.55
CA ARG A 29 -12.31 -14.73 -24.56
C ARG A 29 -11.57 -15.50 -25.64
N GLU A 30 -11.98 -16.74 -25.87
CA GLU A 30 -11.61 -17.51 -27.06
C GLU A 30 -12.87 -17.86 -27.83
N GLY A 31 -13.11 -17.15 -28.93
CA GLY A 31 -14.36 -17.26 -29.69
C GLY A 31 -15.57 -16.90 -28.84
N ARG A 32 -16.49 -17.87 -28.64
CA ARG A 32 -17.71 -17.70 -27.82
C ARG A 32 -17.53 -18.15 -26.37
N ILE A 33 -16.36 -18.68 -26.01
CA ILE A 33 -16.09 -19.25 -24.69
C ILE A 33 -15.39 -18.20 -23.82
N ALA A 34 -15.89 -18.01 -22.61
CA ALA A 34 -15.29 -17.15 -21.59
C ALA A 34 -14.51 -18.02 -20.59
N TRP A 35 -13.19 -17.85 -20.60
CA TRP A 35 -12.26 -18.55 -19.72
C TRP A 35 -12.06 -17.76 -18.44
N TYR A 36 -12.22 -18.46 -17.31
CA TYR A 36 -11.96 -17.95 -15.97
C TYR A 36 -10.85 -18.83 -15.40
N ASP A 37 -9.79 -18.19 -14.92
CA ASP A 37 -8.61 -18.84 -14.36
C ASP A 37 -8.61 -18.77 -12.82
N GLU A 38 -7.52 -19.23 -12.22
CA GLU A 38 -7.33 -19.25 -10.77
C GLU A 38 -7.33 -17.85 -10.14
N HIS A 39 -7.02 -16.80 -10.90
CA HIS A 39 -7.00 -15.42 -10.41
C HIS A 39 -8.43 -14.92 -10.16
N HIS A 40 -9.36 -15.27 -11.05
CA HIS A 40 -10.79 -15.00 -10.83
C HIS A 40 -11.31 -15.70 -9.58
N LEU A 41 -10.81 -16.91 -9.29
CA LEU A 41 -11.21 -17.69 -8.11
C LEU A 41 -10.64 -17.10 -6.82
N ALA A 42 -9.36 -16.72 -6.82
CA ALA A 42 -8.73 -16.04 -5.70
C ALA A 42 -9.48 -14.76 -5.33
N ARG A 43 -9.76 -13.90 -6.32
CA ARG A 43 -10.50 -12.64 -6.12
C ARG A 43 -11.91 -12.87 -5.56
N LEU A 44 -12.60 -13.92 -6.01
CA LEU A 44 -13.90 -14.30 -5.45
C LEU A 44 -13.84 -14.74 -3.98
N ARG A 45 -12.80 -15.50 -3.60
CA ARG A 45 -12.57 -15.92 -2.21
C ARG A 45 -12.29 -14.72 -1.31
N THR A 46 -11.46 -13.77 -1.78
CA THR A 46 -11.20 -12.52 -1.07
C THR A 46 -12.48 -11.71 -0.84
N ILE A 47 -13.30 -11.52 -1.87
CA ILE A 47 -14.59 -10.81 -1.74
C ILE A 47 -15.50 -11.49 -0.72
N ALA A 48 -15.61 -12.82 -0.75
CA ALA A 48 -16.41 -13.58 0.20
C ALA A 48 -15.92 -13.41 1.64
N ALA A 49 -14.61 -13.52 1.86
CA ALA A 49 -14.00 -13.37 3.17
C ALA A 49 -14.17 -11.96 3.76
N LEU A 50 -14.19 -10.92 2.91
CA LEU A 50 -14.48 -9.54 3.33
C LEU A 50 -15.96 -9.36 3.69
N LEU A 51 -16.87 -9.94 2.92
CA LEU A 51 -18.31 -9.89 3.20
C LEU A 51 -18.66 -10.58 4.52
N GLU A 52 -18.05 -11.74 4.82
CA GLU A 52 -18.25 -12.46 6.08
C GLU A 52 -17.85 -11.65 7.32
N ARG A 53 -16.92 -10.70 7.15
CA ARG A 53 -16.46 -9.79 8.20
C ARG A 53 -17.31 -8.52 8.34
N GLY A 54 -18.40 -8.41 7.59
CA GLY A 54 -19.36 -7.32 7.68
C GLY A 54 -19.09 -6.13 6.75
N HIS A 55 -18.16 -6.26 5.80
CA HIS A 55 -17.90 -5.21 4.82
C HIS A 55 -19.04 -5.09 3.80
N THR A 56 -19.21 -3.88 3.24
CA THR A 56 -20.20 -3.65 2.19
C THR A 56 -19.59 -3.91 0.81
N LEU A 57 -20.42 -4.38 -0.12
CA LEU A 57 -20.01 -4.56 -1.53
C LEU A 57 -19.50 -3.28 -2.17
N ASN A 58 -19.95 -2.11 -1.72
CA ASN A 58 -19.52 -0.82 -2.26
C ASN A 58 -18.08 -0.50 -1.85
N GLY A 59 -17.75 -0.67 -0.56
CA GLY A 59 -16.39 -0.50 -0.08
C GLY A 59 -15.41 -1.49 -0.70
N ILE A 60 -15.83 -2.74 -0.92
CA ILE A 60 -15.02 -3.74 -1.63
C ILE A 60 -14.82 -3.35 -3.11
N ALA A 61 -15.81 -2.71 -3.75
CA ALA A 61 -15.69 -2.26 -5.13
C ALA A 61 -14.78 -1.05 -5.29
N GLU A 62 -14.84 -0.10 -4.36
CA GLU A 62 -13.91 1.04 -4.30
C GLU A 62 -12.47 0.55 -4.12
N LEU A 63 -12.28 -0.44 -3.26
CA LEU A 63 -11.00 -1.08 -3.05
C LEU A 63 -10.48 -1.84 -4.30
N ALA A 64 -11.36 -2.63 -4.94
CA ALA A 64 -11.01 -3.37 -6.16
C ALA A 64 -10.66 -2.44 -7.33
N ASP A 65 -11.38 -1.33 -7.48
CA ASP A 65 -11.09 -0.30 -8.49
C ASP A 65 -9.76 0.42 -8.22
N ALA A 66 -9.44 0.67 -6.95
CA ALA A 66 -8.13 1.21 -6.57
C ALA A 66 -6.97 0.22 -6.86
N PHE A 67 -7.20 -1.08 -6.68
CA PHE A 67 -6.25 -2.14 -7.07
C PHE A 67 -6.10 -2.28 -8.59
N ASP A 68 -7.18 -2.26 -9.36
CA ASP A 68 -7.14 -2.38 -10.82
C ASP A 68 -6.52 -1.16 -11.51
N LYS A 69 -6.55 0.01 -10.84
CA LYS A 69 -5.85 1.23 -11.26
C LYS A 69 -4.37 1.26 -10.89
N GLY A 70 -3.82 0.13 -10.43
CA GLY A 70 -2.42 -0.13 -10.08
C GLY A 70 -1.41 0.52 -11.02
N ARG A 71 -1.15 1.79 -10.79
CA ARG A 71 0.07 2.45 -11.21
C ARG A 71 1.18 1.83 -10.39
N ASP A 72 2.26 1.41 -11.03
CA ASP A 72 3.45 0.88 -10.37
C ASP A 72 3.80 1.80 -9.20
N VAL A 73 3.79 1.26 -7.99
CA VAL A 73 3.94 2.06 -6.77
C VAL A 73 5.32 2.71 -6.71
N GLY A 74 6.34 2.07 -7.29
CA GLY A 74 7.65 2.68 -7.48
C GLY A 74 7.58 3.88 -8.42
N GLU A 75 6.88 3.74 -9.54
CA GLU A 75 6.66 4.80 -10.53
C GLU A 75 5.80 5.95 -9.97
N LEU A 76 4.81 5.63 -9.13
CA LEU A 76 3.88 6.60 -8.51
C LEU A 76 4.53 7.47 -7.44
N LEU A 77 5.53 6.91 -6.75
CA LEU A 77 6.34 7.63 -5.77
C LEU A 77 7.53 8.35 -6.41
N GLY A 78 7.71 8.24 -7.73
CA GLY A 78 8.90 8.74 -8.42
C GLY A 78 10.18 8.05 -7.95
N LEU A 79 10.07 6.89 -7.31
CA LEU A 79 11.19 6.05 -6.89
C LEU A 79 11.71 5.31 -8.12
N GLY A 80 12.36 6.04 -9.02
CA GLY A 80 13.23 5.43 -10.01
C GLY A 80 14.35 4.67 -9.29
N GLU A 81 14.88 3.63 -9.93
CA GLU A 81 16.10 3.01 -9.41
C GLU A 81 17.24 4.04 -9.43
N PRO A 82 18.01 4.17 -8.34
CA PRO A 82 18.05 3.29 -7.16
C PRO A 82 17.19 3.74 -5.96
N THR A 83 16.49 2.81 -5.30
CA THR A 83 15.81 2.98 -4.00
C THR A 83 16.39 2.07 -2.92
N GLU A 84 16.42 2.52 -1.66
CA GLU A 84 16.84 1.69 -0.50
C GLU A 84 15.67 0.91 0.12
N GLU A 85 14.43 1.26 -0.26
CA GLU A 85 13.25 0.56 0.24
C GLU A 85 13.10 -0.81 -0.42
N GLN A 86 12.70 -1.79 0.39
CA GLN A 86 12.46 -3.16 -0.07
C GLN A 86 10.95 -3.40 -0.13
N PRO A 87 10.39 -3.50 -1.35
CA PRO A 87 8.99 -3.87 -1.52
C PRO A 87 8.72 -5.27 -0.96
N VAL A 88 7.53 -5.45 -0.41
CA VAL A 88 7.04 -6.74 0.10
C VAL A 88 5.78 -7.10 -0.65
N ARG A 89 5.83 -8.22 -1.37
CA ARG A 89 4.65 -8.83 -1.98
C ARG A 89 3.88 -9.61 -0.92
N LEU A 90 2.57 -9.42 -0.89
CA LEU A 90 1.65 -9.98 0.09
C LEU A 90 0.36 -10.42 -0.61
N THR A 91 -0.19 -11.51 -0.13
CA THR A 91 -1.60 -11.86 -0.37
C THR A 91 -2.53 -10.98 0.49
N PRO A 92 -3.81 -10.84 0.12
CA PRO A 92 -4.79 -10.16 0.97
C PRO A 92 -4.89 -10.75 2.38
N GLU A 93 -4.75 -12.07 2.51
CA GLU A 93 -4.77 -12.78 3.79
C GLU A 93 -3.55 -12.41 4.64
N GLU A 94 -2.34 -12.43 4.07
CA GLU A 94 -1.13 -12.02 4.78
C GLU A 94 -1.20 -10.56 5.22
N LEU A 95 -1.71 -9.66 4.37
CA LEU A 95 -1.93 -8.27 4.73
C LEU A 95 -2.92 -8.14 5.91
N ALA A 96 -4.02 -8.91 5.89
CA ALA A 96 -4.99 -8.94 6.99
C ALA A 96 -4.38 -9.43 8.31
N ASP A 97 -3.53 -10.46 8.26
CA ASP A 97 -2.82 -11.00 9.41
C ASP A 97 -1.87 -9.97 10.05
N HIS A 98 -1.26 -9.09 9.23
CA HIS A 98 -0.39 -8.02 9.72
C HIS A 98 -1.11 -6.97 10.57
N PHE A 99 -2.40 -6.72 10.33
CA PHE A 99 -3.13 -5.59 10.94
C PHE A 99 -4.37 -6.01 11.75
N ALA A 100 -4.48 -7.29 12.12
CA ALA A 100 -5.40 -7.79 13.14
C ALA A 100 -6.87 -7.33 12.99
N GLY A 101 -7.37 -7.24 11.76
CA GLY A 101 -8.76 -6.82 11.47
C GLY A 101 -8.96 -5.33 11.19
N GLU A 102 -7.92 -4.51 11.27
CA GLU A 102 -7.95 -3.09 10.89
C GLU A 102 -7.82 -2.86 9.37
N VAL A 103 -7.72 -3.94 8.58
CA VAL A 103 -7.71 -3.88 7.10
C VAL A 103 -9.13 -3.62 6.60
N THR A 104 -9.59 -2.38 6.76
CA THR A 104 -10.87 -1.91 6.25
C THR A 104 -10.70 -1.28 4.85
N PRO A 105 -11.77 -1.17 4.05
CA PRO A 105 -11.72 -0.46 2.76
C PRO A 105 -11.17 0.96 2.87
N GLU A 106 -11.55 1.70 3.91
CA GLU A 106 -11.11 3.08 4.12
C GLU A 106 -9.60 3.16 4.38
N ASN A 107 -9.08 2.25 5.20
CA ASN A 107 -7.64 2.19 5.49
C ASN A 107 -6.83 1.74 4.27
N LEU A 108 -7.38 0.85 3.45
CA LEU A 108 -6.72 0.43 2.22
C LEU A 108 -6.69 1.55 1.18
N VAL A 109 -7.79 2.30 1.00
CA VAL A 109 -7.79 3.50 0.15
C VAL A 109 -6.77 4.51 0.65
N ALA A 110 -6.73 4.80 1.95
CA ALA A 110 -5.75 5.70 2.53
C ALA A 110 -4.30 5.20 2.31
N ALA A 111 -4.03 3.90 2.46
CA ALA A 111 -2.71 3.33 2.20
C ALA A 111 -2.30 3.40 0.71
N LEU A 112 -3.26 3.24 -0.21
CA LEU A 112 -3.06 3.39 -1.66
C LEU A 112 -2.83 4.85 -2.05
N ASP A 113 -3.60 5.79 -1.50
CA ASP A 113 -3.47 7.23 -1.73
C ASP A 113 -2.12 7.76 -1.23
N LEU A 114 -1.65 7.24 -0.09
CA LEU A 114 -0.31 7.50 0.42
C LEU A 114 0.80 6.79 -0.37
N GLY A 115 0.44 5.90 -1.30
CA GLY A 115 1.38 5.08 -2.07
C GLY A 115 2.18 4.10 -1.21
N TYR A 116 1.71 3.74 -0.01
CA TYR A 116 2.34 2.69 0.80
C TYR A 116 2.00 1.29 0.30
N LEU A 117 0.82 1.16 -0.30
CA LEU A 117 0.33 -0.04 -0.92
C LEU A 117 0.15 0.20 -2.42
N GLY A 118 0.24 -0.86 -3.19
CA GLY A 118 -0.34 -0.96 -4.53
C GLY A 118 -0.26 -2.39 -5.02
N THR A 119 -0.12 -2.59 -6.33
CA THR A 119 -0.29 -3.91 -6.94
C THR A 119 0.77 -4.19 -8.00
N ASP A 120 1.17 -5.45 -8.09
CA ASP A 120 2.00 -6.00 -9.16
C ASP A 120 1.25 -7.23 -9.72
N GLY A 121 0.53 -7.04 -10.81
CA GLY A 121 -0.45 -8.03 -11.28
C GLY A 121 -1.56 -8.25 -10.25
N ASP A 122 -1.67 -9.48 -9.74
CA ASP A 122 -2.67 -9.89 -8.75
C ASP A 122 -2.15 -9.88 -7.31
N GLU A 123 -0.87 -9.54 -7.09
CA GLU A 123 -0.27 -9.47 -5.77
C GLU A 123 -0.34 -8.05 -5.21
N LEU A 124 -0.58 -7.93 -3.90
CA LEU A 124 -0.46 -6.65 -3.20
C LEU A 124 1.02 -6.40 -2.92
N VAL A 125 1.46 -5.16 -3.14
CA VAL A 125 2.84 -4.76 -2.90
C VAL A 125 2.85 -3.62 -1.90
N HIS A 126 3.46 -3.85 -0.74
CA HIS A 126 3.80 -2.80 0.19
C HIS A 126 5.19 -2.25 -0.16
N ILE A 127 5.36 -0.94 -0.28
CA ILE A 127 6.61 -0.34 -0.80
C ILE A 127 7.84 -0.56 0.07
N SER A 128 7.61 -0.80 1.36
CA SER A 128 8.66 -0.81 2.38
C SER A 128 8.36 -1.86 3.43
N ARG A 129 9.24 -2.85 3.56
CA ARG A 129 9.23 -3.80 4.66
C ARG A 129 9.28 -3.10 6.02
N ARG A 130 10.11 -2.06 6.15
CA ARG A 130 10.31 -1.34 7.41
C ARG A 130 9.05 -0.63 7.87
N LEU A 131 8.34 0.03 6.96
CA LEU A 131 7.07 0.69 7.26
C LEU A 131 5.96 -0.31 7.56
N LEU A 132 5.90 -1.43 6.84
CA LEU A 132 4.98 -2.53 7.13
C LEU A 132 5.17 -3.08 8.55
N ASP A 133 6.41 -3.37 8.93
CA ASP A 133 6.74 -3.93 10.25
C ASP A 133 6.47 -2.92 11.38
N ALA A 134 6.80 -1.64 11.17
CA ALA A 134 6.57 -0.57 12.14
C ALA A 134 5.07 -0.31 12.37
N SER A 135 4.31 -0.14 11.28
CA SER A 135 2.86 0.09 11.34
C SER A 135 2.12 -1.09 11.96
N SER A 136 2.45 -2.32 11.54
CA SER A 136 1.90 -3.56 12.10
C SER A 136 2.17 -3.66 13.62
N THR A 137 3.35 -3.22 14.07
CA THR A 137 3.70 -3.19 15.50
C THR A 137 2.88 -2.17 16.29
N LEU A 138 2.61 -0.98 15.72
CA LEU A 138 1.74 0.02 16.35
C LEU A 138 0.30 -0.49 16.45
N VAL A 139 -0.22 -1.10 15.38
CA VAL A 139 -1.58 -1.65 15.35
C VAL A 139 -1.76 -2.77 16.36
N ARG A 140 -0.80 -3.69 16.47
CA ARG A 140 -0.81 -4.74 17.51
C ARG A 140 -0.75 -4.19 18.94
N LYS A 141 -0.25 -2.97 19.14
CA LYS A 141 -0.27 -2.27 20.43
C LYS A 141 -1.59 -1.52 20.69
N GLY A 142 -2.57 -1.65 19.79
CA GLY A 142 -3.91 -1.07 19.92
C GLY A 142 -4.05 0.32 19.30
N VAL A 143 -3.07 0.80 18.53
CA VAL A 143 -3.21 2.05 17.77
C VAL A 143 -4.05 1.78 16.53
N PRO A 144 -5.17 2.48 16.29
CA PRO A 144 -5.98 2.26 15.08
C PRO A 144 -5.16 2.49 13.80
N LEU A 145 -5.33 1.66 12.77
CA LEU A 145 -4.56 1.77 11.54
C LEU A 145 -4.80 3.13 10.85
N ALA A 146 -6.03 3.65 10.92
CA ALA A 146 -6.38 4.97 10.40
C ALA A 146 -5.48 6.08 10.99
N ALA A 147 -5.23 6.04 12.31
CA ALA A 147 -4.37 7.01 12.99
C ALA A 147 -2.89 6.83 12.62
N VAL A 148 -2.45 5.59 12.38
CA VAL A 148 -1.10 5.30 11.88
C VAL A 148 -0.90 5.87 10.48
N LEU A 149 -1.88 5.70 9.59
CA LEU A 149 -1.84 6.22 8.22
C LEU A 149 -1.88 7.75 8.21
N GLU A 150 -2.73 8.38 9.03
CA GLU A 150 -2.77 9.84 9.19
C GLU A 150 -1.42 10.40 9.69
N ALA A 151 -0.82 9.75 10.69
CA ALA A 151 0.52 10.11 11.16
C ALA A 151 1.57 9.92 10.05
N GLY A 152 1.48 8.82 9.29
CA GLY A 152 2.35 8.53 8.15
C GLY A 152 2.31 9.61 7.07
N GLN A 153 1.11 10.11 6.73
CA GLN A 153 0.94 11.22 5.80
C GLN A 153 1.72 12.46 6.24
N ARG A 154 1.57 12.86 7.51
CA ARG A 154 2.25 14.03 8.07
C ARG A 154 3.76 13.83 8.13
N VAL A 155 4.22 12.63 8.48
CA VAL A 155 5.63 12.27 8.46
C VAL A 155 6.20 12.40 7.05
N ARG A 156 5.46 11.96 6.02
CA ARG A 156 5.88 12.09 4.63
C ARG A 156 6.01 13.55 4.20
N GLU A 157 5.02 14.40 4.51
CA GLU A 157 5.09 15.84 4.24
C GLU A 157 6.34 16.48 4.87
N HIS A 158 6.67 16.11 6.11
CA HIS A 158 7.88 16.57 6.77
C HIS A 158 9.16 15.99 6.17
N ALA A 159 9.16 14.73 5.75
CA ALA A 159 10.30 14.10 5.10
C ALA A 159 10.61 14.77 3.76
N ASP A 160 9.59 15.07 2.95
CA ASP A 160 9.74 15.79 1.67
C ASP A 160 10.32 17.20 1.90
N ALA A 161 9.83 17.92 2.91
CA ALA A 161 10.37 19.23 3.28
C ALA A 161 11.84 19.16 3.76
N LEU A 162 12.21 18.13 4.53
CA LEU A 162 13.59 17.90 4.96
C LEU A 162 14.49 17.53 3.77
N ALA A 163 14.01 16.69 2.86
CA ALA A 163 14.75 16.32 1.65
C ALA A 163 15.05 17.57 0.79
N GLU A 164 14.06 18.43 0.57
CA GLU A 164 14.24 19.70 -0.16
C GLU A 164 15.27 20.61 0.53
N LEU A 165 15.25 20.68 1.87
CA LEU A 165 16.24 21.43 2.65
C LEU A 165 17.66 20.91 2.41
N PHE A 166 17.88 19.60 2.54
CA PHE A 166 19.19 18.99 2.31
C PHE A 166 19.69 19.20 0.88
N ILE A 167 18.82 18.99 -0.11
CA ILE A 167 19.13 19.22 -1.53
C ILE A 167 19.50 20.68 -1.77
N THR A 168 18.75 21.63 -1.19
CA THR A 168 19.02 23.07 -1.33
C THR A 168 20.37 23.46 -0.73
N VAL A 169 20.70 22.97 0.47
CA VAL A 169 21.99 23.24 1.11
C VAL A 169 23.14 22.70 0.26
N MET A 170 23.01 21.46 -0.24
CA MET A 170 24.02 20.84 -1.10
C MET A 170 24.22 21.60 -2.41
N ARG A 171 23.14 21.95 -3.12
CA ARG A 171 23.22 22.72 -4.39
C ARG A 171 23.84 24.10 -4.19
N THR A 172 23.56 24.74 -3.05
CA THR A 172 24.06 26.09 -2.74
C THR A 172 25.57 26.09 -2.48
N HIS A 173 26.08 25.06 -1.82
CA HIS A 173 27.48 25.01 -1.35
C HIS A 173 28.39 24.08 -2.18
N THR A 174 27.84 23.30 -3.09
CA THR A 174 28.58 22.42 -4.01
C THR A 174 28.16 22.68 -5.48
N PRO A 175 28.35 23.91 -6.02
CA PRO A 175 27.84 24.27 -7.34
C PRO A 175 28.55 23.59 -8.52
N ASP A 176 29.78 23.10 -8.33
CA ASP A 176 30.59 22.47 -9.40
C ASP A 176 30.30 20.98 -9.60
N THR A 177 29.48 20.35 -8.74
CA THR A 177 28.97 18.98 -8.96
C THR A 177 27.62 19.08 -9.63
N ALA A 178 27.57 18.86 -10.95
CA ALA A 178 26.35 18.93 -11.76
C ALA A 178 25.23 17.98 -11.28
N ASP A 179 25.59 16.96 -10.48
CA ASP A 179 24.64 16.10 -9.78
C ASP A 179 24.96 16.07 -8.28
N VAL A 180 23.92 16.27 -7.46
CA VAL A 180 23.99 15.93 -6.04
C VAL A 180 24.14 14.42 -5.97
N ASP A 181 25.27 13.93 -5.45
CA ASP A 181 25.49 12.49 -5.24
C ASP A 181 24.52 11.99 -4.16
N ILE A 182 23.39 11.44 -4.61
CA ILE A 182 22.32 10.93 -3.75
C ILE A 182 22.83 9.79 -2.84
N ASP A 183 23.79 9.00 -3.31
CA ASP A 183 24.35 7.89 -2.54
C ASP A 183 25.20 8.39 -1.37
N GLN A 184 25.82 9.57 -1.49
CA GLN A 184 26.50 10.25 -0.39
C GLN A 184 25.53 11.05 0.50
N LEU A 185 24.50 11.67 -0.08
CA LEU A 185 23.57 12.52 0.67
C LEU A 185 22.66 11.71 1.61
N ARG A 186 22.15 10.56 1.15
CA ARG A 186 21.18 9.75 1.89
C ARG A 186 21.67 9.35 3.30
N PRO A 187 22.87 8.77 3.49
CA PRO A 187 23.33 8.38 4.83
C PRO A 187 23.49 9.58 5.80
N LEU A 188 23.96 10.72 5.29
CA LEU A 188 24.14 11.94 6.09
C LEU A 188 22.80 12.52 6.53
N ALA A 189 21.86 12.66 5.59
CA ALA A 189 20.52 13.15 5.88
C ALA A 189 19.82 12.27 6.92
N LYS A 190 19.87 10.94 6.77
CA LYS A 190 19.32 9.98 7.74
C LYS A 190 19.90 10.16 9.13
N SER A 191 21.22 10.27 9.24
CA SER A 191 21.91 10.43 10.53
C SER A 191 21.47 11.70 11.26
N VAL A 192 21.34 12.81 10.53
CA VAL A 192 20.86 14.08 11.09
C VAL A 192 19.41 13.97 11.54
N VAL A 193 18.53 13.43 10.68
CA VAL A 193 17.10 13.29 10.99
C VAL A 193 16.86 12.37 12.19
N GLU A 194 17.59 11.25 12.28
CA GLU A 194 17.50 10.32 13.40
C GLU A 194 17.91 10.98 14.73
N ALA A 195 19.04 11.72 14.72
CA ALA A 195 19.50 12.44 15.91
C ALA A 195 18.52 13.53 16.35
N GLU A 196 18.02 14.34 15.42
CA GLU A 196 17.07 15.41 15.72
C GLU A 196 15.72 14.88 16.20
N LEU A 197 15.22 13.80 15.59
CA LEU A 197 13.98 13.15 16.02
C LEU A 197 14.12 12.58 17.44
N SER A 198 15.24 11.89 17.73
CA SER A 198 15.53 11.35 19.05
C SER A 198 15.57 12.45 20.11
N MET A 199 16.31 13.53 19.86
CA MET A 199 16.36 14.67 20.79
C MET A 199 15.00 15.38 20.93
N ALA A 200 14.20 15.45 19.86
CA ALA A 200 12.86 16.03 19.92
C ALA A 200 11.90 15.20 20.79
N LEU A 201 11.95 13.87 20.67
CA LEU A 201 11.17 12.96 21.51
C LEU A 201 11.55 13.11 22.98
N ASP A 202 12.86 13.14 23.30
CA ASP A 202 13.35 13.35 24.67
C ASP A 202 12.85 14.65 25.30
N ARG A 203 12.79 15.74 24.51
CA ARG A 203 12.26 17.02 24.99
C ARG A 203 10.76 16.93 25.28
N ARG A 204 9.97 16.35 24.37
CA ARG A 204 8.51 16.26 24.51
C ARG A 204 8.05 15.32 25.61
N LEU A 205 8.77 14.21 25.82
CA LEU A 205 8.48 13.27 26.90
C LEU A 205 8.74 13.85 28.29
N LYS A 206 9.66 14.83 28.42
CA LYS A 206 9.89 15.54 29.69
C LYS A 206 8.83 16.60 29.99
N GLU A 207 8.11 17.06 28.96
CA GLU A 207 7.05 18.07 29.06
C GLU A 207 5.65 17.45 29.29
N SER A 208 5.51 16.12 29.15
CA SER A 208 4.25 15.37 29.28
C SER A 208 4.11 14.70 30.65
#